data_AF-A0A6P8HUA8-F1
#
_entry.id   AF-A0A6P8HUA8-F1
#
_cell.length_a   1.000
_cell.length_b   1.000
_cell.length_c   1.000
_cell.angle_alpha   90.00
_cell.angle_beta   90.00
_cell.angle_gamma   90.00
#
_symmetry.space_group_name_H-M   'P 1'
#
loop_
_entity.id
_entity.type
_entity.pdbx_description
1 polymer ?
#
loop_
_entity_poly.entity_id
_entity_poly.type
_entity_poly.pdbx_seq_one_letter_code
_entity_poly.pdbx_strand_id
1 'polypeptide(L)'
;MLMLRIPWPRTFATHSWNGIERSRERRRNAHSLENCVRSLENELAARLEILKKDTDLVNSEQILDEFEKELMIQLKLNEPQKKLASEQEDMKIAKHPFERSEQRVRELEVTLAEERHDHEQTKENLKERSEKIHELDINLASTLKALEEKENELIRIRQISAAFEEKRVTEQQTTKEKEKPRERNEDKSNELQRKLACEQKAKEETEKRLQCCQEKSKEFETTLAMTQELVKHLKKQEPENECEWILNREEIQMTEEKLGSGTFGTVYKGMFRGTQVAVKQVSVKPKITEYNIRNFRREMKMASRCRHPCMLQFIGATSDDQSPLLLTELLDTSLKAVLLERALDLVEITTIAQDVAKGLNYLHLTRPHPIVHRDISSGNVLLWKHGQSWRGKISDYGNAVLMNYAKTGSGGAISYLAPEMNNKRFSPKSDVYSFGVLLLEMCLREEPSSLDDRDGLICLVENRELRTLIRSCLQEDPTQRPSMDEVLAALTTASSSH
;
A
#
# COMPACT_ATOMS: atom_id res chain seq x y z
N MET A 1 58.57 -105.88 -96.62
CA MET A 1 59.20 -106.23 -97.91
C MET A 1 60.08 -105.04 -98.30
N LEU A 2 61.35 -105.33 -98.61
CA LEU A 2 62.46 -104.51 -99.16
C LEU A 2 62.07 -103.17 -99.84
N MET A 3 62.85 -102.09 -99.90
CA MET A 3 64.26 -101.79 -99.60
C MET A 3 64.50 -100.27 -99.86
N LEU A 4 65.46 -99.69 -99.12
CA LEU A 4 66.58 -98.82 -99.55
C LEU A 4 66.34 -97.61 -100.48
N ARG A 5 66.63 -96.38 -99.99
CA ARG A 5 67.89 -95.58 -100.10
C ARG A 5 68.04 -94.85 -101.46
N ILE A 6 68.00 -93.49 -101.50
CA ILE A 6 69.13 -92.49 -101.48
C ILE A 6 69.96 -92.53 -102.80
N PRO A 7 70.65 -91.48 -103.36
CA PRO A 7 70.86 -90.03 -103.04
C PRO A 7 70.71 -89.01 -104.23
N TRP A 8 70.52 -87.69 -103.99
CA TRP A 8 71.45 -86.49 -104.09
C TRP A 8 72.16 -86.23 -105.44
N PRO A 9 72.58 -84.97 -105.83
CA PRO A 9 72.94 -83.82 -104.95
C PRO A 9 72.75 -82.35 -105.44
N ARG A 10 73.02 -81.43 -104.47
CA ARG A 10 73.80 -80.16 -104.55
C ARG A 10 73.16 -78.80 -104.94
N THR A 11 72.99 -77.97 -103.88
CA THR A 11 73.46 -76.56 -103.66
C THR A 11 73.06 -75.48 -104.68
N PHE A 12 72.45 -74.32 -104.32
CA PHE A 12 73.06 -73.19 -103.59
C PHE A 12 72.02 -72.10 -103.21
N ALA A 13 72.32 -71.34 -102.14
CA ALA A 13 72.01 -69.92 -101.83
C ALA A 13 70.57 -69.41 -101.52
N THR A 14 70.26 -69.38 -100.22
CA THR A 14 70.00 -68.19 -99.35
C THR A 14 69.45 -66.86 -99.94
N HIS A 15 68.28 -66.42 -99.47
CA HIS A 15 68.02 -65.18 -98.68
C HIS A 15 66.51 -64.85 -98.62
N SER A 16 66.06 -64.26 -97.49
CA SER A 16 64.76 -63.55 -97.30
C SER A 16 63.50 -64.36 -96.92
N TRP A 17 63.49 -65.03 -95.75
CA TRP A 17 62.23 -65.37 -95.03
C TRP A 17 62.25 -65.05 -93.50
N ASN A 18 63.43 -64.89 -92.88
CA ASN A 18 63.58 -64.63 -91.43
C ASN A 18 63.25 -63.19 -90.95
N GLY A 19 62.98 -62.24 -91.85
CA GLY A 19 62.62 -60.86 -91.50
C GLY A 19 61.11 -60.63 -91.31
N ILE A 20 60.28 -61.46 -91.92
CA ILE A 20 58.80 -61.33 -91.90
C ILE A 20 58.22 -61.93 -90.61
N GLU A 21 58.84 -62.98 -90.08
CA GLU A 21 58.39 -63.69 -88.88
C GLU A 21 58.70 -62.93 -87.58
N ARG A 22 59.90 -62.35 -87.46
CA ARG A 22 60.26 -61.45 -86.34
C ARG A 22 59.41 -60.17 -86.29
N SER A 23 58.93 -59.70 -87.44
CA SER A 23 58.05 -58.53 -87.54
C SER A 23 56.59 -58.84 -87.17
N ARG A 24 56.13 -60.08 -87.42
CA ARG A 24 54.80 -60.56 -87.00
C ARG A 24 54.74 -60.84 -85.49
N GLU A 25 55.80 -61.42 -84.93
CA GLU A 25 55.93 -61.66 -83.47
C GLU A 25 55.95 -60.34 -82.68
N ARG A 26 56.72 -59.34 -83.13
CA ARG A 26 56.76 -58.00 -82.50
C ARG A 26 55.42 -57.27 -82.61
N ARG A 27 54.69 -57.41 -83.72
CA ARG A 27 53.33 -56.84 -83.86
C ARG A 27 52.32 -57.55 -82.96
N ARG A 28 52.36 -58.87 -82.81
CA ARG A 28 51.49 -59.61 -81.86
C ARG A 28 51.81 -59.27 -80.41
N ASN A 29 53.08 -59.15 -80.05
CA ASN A 29 53.49 -58.77 -78.71
C ASN A 29 53.15 -57.30 -78.40
N ALA A 30 53.29 -56.39 -79.37
CA ALA A 30 52.85 -55.00 -79.25
C ALA A 30 51.32 -54.90 -79.11
N HIS A 31 50.56 -55.67 -79.87
CA HIS A 31 49.10 -55.70 -79.78
C HIS A 31 48.61 -56.37 -78.48
N SER A 32 49.33 -57.36 -77.97
CA SER A 32 49.07 -57.98 -76.67
C SER A 32 49.42 -57.04 -75.51
N LEU A 33 50.48 -56.23 -75.64
CA LEU A 33 50.80 -55.17 -74.68
C LEU A 33 49.80 -54.02 -74.75
N GLU A 34 49.38 -53.58 -75.94
CA GLU A 34 48.31 -52.58 -76.10
C GLU A 34 46.99 -53.06 -75.49
N ASN A 35 46.63 -54.33 -75.68
CA ASN A 35 45.43 -54.90 -75.05
C ASN A 35 45.57 -55.03 -73.53
N CYS A 36 46.76 -55.33 -73.01
CA CYS A 36 47.03 -55.40 -71.58
C CYS A 36 47.03 -54.01 -70.93
N VAL A 37 47.66 -53.01 -71.58
CA VAL A 37 47.65 -51.60 -71.17
C VAL A 37 46.22 -51.06 -71.20
N ARG A 38 45.46 -51.31 -72.26
CA ARG A 38 44.06 -50.89 -72.36
C ARG A 38 43.16 -51.59 -71.33
N SER A 39 43.46 -52.83 -70.96
CA SER A 39 42.76 -53.55 -69.87
C SER A 39 43.07 -52.94 -68.50
N LEU A 40 44.33 -52.61 -68.24
CA LEU A 40 44.77 -51.95 -67.00
C LEU A 40 44.27 -50.51 -66.91
N GLU A 41 44.22 -49.78 -68.03
CA GLU A 41 43.63 -48.44 -68.12
C GLU A 41 42.12 -48.47 -67.84
N ASN A 42 41.39 -49.47 -68.38
CA ASN A 42 39.98 -49.67 -68.09
C ASN A 42 39.73 -50.09 -66.63
N GLU A 43 40.59 -50.93 -66.05
CA GLU A 43 40.47 -51.34 -64.65
C GLU A 43 40.85 -50.22 -63.67
N LEU A 44 41.84 -49.39 -64.03
CA LEU A 44 42.19 -48.17 -63.30
C LEU A 44 41.09 -47.11 -63.42
N ALA A 45 40.48 -46.94 -64.60
CA ALA A 45 39.33 -46.07 -64.80
C ALA A 45 38.12 -46.53 -63.98
N ALA A 46 37.82 -47.82 -63.95
CA ALA A 46 36.75 -48.39 -63.12
C ALA A 46 37.03 -48.24 -61.61
N ARG A 47 38.28 -48.42 -61.17
CA ARG A 47 38.67 -48.19 -59.76
C ARG A 47 38.65 -46.71 -59.40
N LEU A 48 39.02 -45.81 -60.31
CA LEU A 48 38.90 -44.36 -60.12
C LEU A 48 37.44 -43.90 -60.12
N GLU A 49 36.54 -44.60 -60.84
CA GLU A 49 35.10 -44.34 -60.83
C GLU A 49 34.42 -44.85 -59.56
N ILE A 50 34.90 -45.97 -58.99
CA ILE A 50 34.52 -46.45 -57.65
C ILE A 50 35.06 -45.50 -56.56
N LEU A 51 36.32 -45.07 -56.63
CA LEU A 51 36.88 -44.06 -55.73
C LEU A 51 36.20 -42.70 -55.86
N LYS A 52 35.74 -42.32 -57.06
CA LYS A 52 34.92 -41.11 -57.27
C LYS A 52 33.54 -41.24 -56.62
N LYS A 53 32.89 -42.41 -56.73
CA LYS A 53 31.63 -42.71 -56.03
C LYS A 53 31.80 -42.78 -54.50
N ASP A 54 32.95 -43.24 -54.00
CA ASP A 54 33.26 -43.22 -52.57
C ASP A 54 33.57 -41.78 -52.09
N THR A 55 34.21 -40.93 -52.91
CA THR A 55 34.32 -39.49 -52.61
C THR A 55 33.00 -38.74 -52.72
N ASP A 56 32.06 -39.19 -53.56
CA ASP A 56 30.70 -38.65 -53.62
C ASP A 56 29.84 -39.14 -52.44
N LEU A 57 30.14 -40.31 -51.85
CA LEU A 57 29.56 -40.78 -50.59
C LEU A 57 30.12 -40.02 -49.38
N VAL A 58 31.43 -39.75 -49.34
CA VAL A 58 32.04 -38.92 -48.27
C VAL A 58 31.61 -37.46 -48.40
N ASN A 59 31.48 -36.91 -49.61
CA ASN A 59 30.92 -35.59 -49.82
C ASN A 59 29.42 -35.56 -49.53
N SER A 60 28.65 -36.59 -49.86
CA SER A 60 27.21 -36.61 -49.53
C SER A 60 26.95 -36.86 -48.04
N GLU A 61 27.77 -37.63 -47.32
CA GLU A 61 27.75 -37.70 -45.86
C GLU A 61 28.18 -36.35 -45.25
N GLN A 62 29.24 -35.70 -45.73
CA GLN A 62 29.62 -34.37 -45.23
C GLN A 62 28.55 -33.32 -45.53
N ILE A 63 27.93 -33.35 -46.70
CA ILE A 63 26.82 -32.48 -47.09
C ILE A 63 25.58 -32.81 -46.28
N LEU A 64 25.25 -34.08 -46.03
CA LEU A 64 24.13 -34.48 -45.17
C LEU A 64 24.37 -34.08 -43.72
N ASP A 65 25.60 -34.18 -43.24
CA ASP A 65 26.01 -33.78 -41.89
C ASP A 65 26.05 -32.25 -41.75
N GLU A 66 26.38 -31.52 -42.82
CA GLU A 66 26.23 -30.05 -42.92
C GLU A 66 24.75 -29.64 -43.03
N PHE A 67 23.94 -30.35 -43.81
CA PHE A 67 22.49 -30.11 -43.92
C PHE A 67 21.76 -30.49 -42.64
N GLU A 68 22.16 -31.54 -41.92
CA GLU A 68 21.63 -31.89 -40.60
C GLU A 68 22.07 -30.87 -39.56
N LYS A 69 23.32 -30.38 -39.61
CA LYS A 69 23.76 -29.26 -38.76
C LYS A 69 22.99 -28.00 -39.05
N GLU A 70 22.78 -27.65 -40.33
CA GLU A 70 22.03 -26.47 -40.75
C GLU A 70 20.55 -26.61 -40.39
N LEU A 71 19.94 -27.78 -40.59
CA LEU A 71 18.56 -28.07 -40.20
C LEU A 71 18.41 -28.07 -38.68
N MET A 72 19.39 -28.59 -37.94
CA MET A 72 19.43 -28.52 -36.48
C MET A 72 19.65 -27.09 -35.98
N ILE A 73 20.43 -26.27 -36.68
CA ILE A 73 20.58 -24.85 -36.40
C ILE A 73 19.26 -24.14 -36.67
N GLN A 74 18.60 -24.40 -37.80
CA GLN A 74 17.30 -23.80 -38.12
C GLN A 74 16.20 -24.25 -37.17
N LEU A 75 16.13 -25.52 -36.78
CA LEU A 75 15.20 -26.03 -35.76
C LEU A 75 15.50 -25.43 -34.38
N LYS A 76 16.79 -25.33 -34.00
CA LYS A 76 17.23 -24.66 -32.76
C LYS A 76 17.03 -23.16 -32.78
N LEU A 77 16.97 -22.51 -33.95
CA LEU A 77 16.67 -21.08 -34.11
C LEU A 77 15.17 -20.82 -34.22
N ASN A 78 14.37 -21.79 -34.65
CA ASN A 78 12.92 -21.66 -34.80
C ASN A 78 12.21 -21.43 -33.46
N GLU A 79 12.62 -22.13 -32.40
CA GLU A 79 12.09 -21.92 -31.05
C GLU A 79 12.45 -20.53 -30.48
N PRO A 80 13.72 -20.09 -30.49
CA PRO A 80 14.10 -18.73 -30.14
C PRO A 80 13.43 -17.65 -30.99
N GLN A 81 13.24 -17.88 -32.30
CA GLN A 81 12.57 -16.91 -33.18
C GLN A 81 11.06 -16.83 -32.90
N LYS A 82 10.40 -17.96 -32.62
CA LYS A 82 9.01 -17.97 -32.16
C LYS A 82 8.87 -17.34 -30.78
N LYS A 83 9.82 -17.60 -29.87
CA LYS A 83 9.89 -16.95 -28.55
C LYS A 83 10.13 -15.45 -28.70
N LEU A 84 11.04 -15.01 -29.58
CA LEU A 84 11.30 -13.58 -29.82
C LEU A 84 10.10 -12.88 -30.45
N ALA A 85 9.39 -13.54 -31.38
CA ALA A 85 8.15 -13.01 -31.95
C ALA A 85 7.01 -12.95 -30.92
N SER A 86 6.87 -13.97 -30.07
CA SER A 86 5.97 -13.97 -28.90
C SER A 86 6.36 -12.85 -27.94
N GLU A 87 7.62 -12.75 -27.52
CA GLU A 87 8.12 -11.71 -26.62
C GLU A 87 7.98 -10.30 -27.21
N GLN A 88 8.09 -10.13 -28.52
CA GLN A 88 7.83 -8.85 -29.20
C GLN A 88 6.35 -8.49 -29.21
N GLU A 89 5.47 -9.47 -29.39
CA GLU A 89 4.02 -9.27 -29.33
C GLU A 89 3.55 -9.05 -27.88
N ASP A 90 4.12 -9.80 -26.93
CA ASP A 90 3.95 -9.63 -25.49
C ASP A 90 4.50 -8.28 -25.03
N MET A 91 5.59 -7.77 -25.62
CA MET A 91 6.09 -6.40 -25.39
C MET A 91 5.13 -5.33 -25.91
N LYS A 92 4.48 -5.55 -27.07
CA LYS A 92 3.45 -4.62 -27.58
C LYS A 92 2.20 -4.65 -26.69
N ILE A 93 1.79 -5.84 -26.26
CA ILE A 93 0.68 -6.04 -25.33
C ILE A 93 1.02 -5.46 -23.95
N ALA A 94 2.27 -5.53 -23.49
CA ALA A 94 2.75 -4.93 -22.24
C ALA A 94 2.98 -3.41 -22.33
N LYS A 95 3.25 -2.86 -23.53
CA LYS A 95 3.28 -1.41 -23.78
C LYS A 95 1.92 -0.75 -23.62
N HIS A 96 0.83 -1.42 -23.96
CA HIS A 96 -0.52 -0.84 -23.89
C HIS A 96 -0.99 -0.54 -22.44
N PRO A 97 -0.74 -1.38 -21.42
CA PRO A 97 -0.91 -1.02 -20.02
C PRO A 97 0.04 0.08 -19.57
N PHE A 98 1.28 0.10 -20.08
CA PHE A 98 2.27 1.12 -19.74
C PHE A 98 1.85 2.51 -20.24
N GLU A 99 1.43 2.63 -21.50
CA GLU A 99 0.89 3.87 -22.07
C GLU A 99 -0.40 4.32 -21.38
N ARG A 100 -1.28 3.38 -21.02
CA ARG A 100 -2.49 3.68 -20.24
C ARG A 100 -2.17 4.10 -18.81
N SER A 101 -1.10 3.56 -18.23
CA SER A 101 -0.60 3.95 -16.90
C SER A 101 0.10 5.31 -16.96
N GLU A 102 0.87 5.61 -18.01
CA GLU A 102 1.45 6.94 -18.24
C GLU A 102 0.36 7.99 -18.45
N GLN A 103 -0.68 7.69 -19.24
CA GLN A 103 -1.79 8.61 -19.44
C GLN A 103 -2.52 8.88 -18.11
N ARG A 104 -2.70 7.86 -17.28
CA ARG A 104 -3.31 8.00 -15.96
C ARG A 104 -2.40 8.70 -14.96
N VAL A 105 -1.08 8.55 -15.06
CA VAL A 105 -0.10 9.34 -14.30
C VAL A 105 -0.21 10.80 -14.71
N ARG A 106 -0.28 11.12 -16.00
CA ARG A 106 -0.48 12.49 -16.48
C ARG A 106 -1.81 13.09 -16.00
N GLU A 107 -2.90 12.32 -16.01
CA GLU A 107 -4.20 12.76 -15.48
C GLU A 107 -4.14 13.03 -13.97
N LEU A 108 -3.45 12.17 -13.21
CA LEU A 108 -3.24 12.36 -11.77
C LEU A 108 -2.29 13.51 -11.46
N GLU A 109 -1.28 13.76 -12.30
CA GLU A 109 -0.39 14.93 -12.19
C GLU A 109 -1.15 16.24 -12.42
N VAL A 110 -2.07 16.27 -13.39
CA VAL A 110 -2.95 17.42 -13.62
C VAL A 110 -3.89 17.62 -12.43
N THR A 111 -4.55 16.56 -11.94
CA THR A 111 -5.44 16.65 -10.76
C THR A 111 -4.68 17.09 -9.51
N LEU A 112 -3.46 16.61 -9.31
CA LEU A 112 -2.60 17.00 -8.19
C LEU A 112 -2.13 18.46 -8.32
N ALA A 113 -1.90 18.94 -9.55
CA ALA A 113 -1.57 20.34 -9.80
C ALA A 113 -2.78 21.25 -9.51
N GLU A 114 -3.99 20.84 -9.88
CA GLU A 114 -5.24 21.54 -9.56
C GLU A 114 -5.48 21.58 -8.04
N GLU A 115 -5.37 20.46 -7.32
CA GLU A 115 -5.52 20.47 -5.86
C GLU A 115 -4.43 21.28 -5.14
N ARG A 116 -3.20 21.28 -5.67
CA ARG A 116 -2.13 22.14 -5.13
C ARG A 116 -2.43 23.62 -5.36
N HIS A 117 -3.01 23.97 -6.51
CA HIS A 117 -3.43 25.32 -6.81
C HIS A 117 -4.56 25.77 -5.87
N ASP A 118 -5.59 24.94 -5.71
CA ASP A 118 -6.71 25.20 -4.79
C ASP A 118 -6.23 25.33 -3.33
N HIS A 119 -5.28 24.46 -2.91
CA HIS A 119 -4.69 24.53 -1.58
C HIS A 119 -3.92 25.83 -1.35
N GLU A 120 -3.09 26.24 -2.32
CA GLU A 120 -2.32 27.49 -2.20
C GLU A 120 -3.24 28.71 -2.22
N GLN A 121 -4.28 28.71 -3.05
CA GLN A 121 -5.30 29.77 -3.05
C GLN A 121 -6.07 29.82 -1.72
N THR A 122 -6.39 28.67 -1.13
CA THR A 122 -7.03 28.59 0.19
C THR A 122 -6.10 29.10 1.29
N LYS A 123 -4.81 28.82 1.19
CA LYS A 123 -3.77 29.27 2.12
C LYS A 123 -3.51 30.77 2.02
N GLU A 124 -3.50 31.34 0.82
CA GLU A 124 -3.45 32.80 0.61
C GLU A 124 -4.71 33.48 1.17
N ASN A 125 -5.90 32.92 0.90
CA ASN A 125 -7.16 33.41 1.48
C ASN A 125 -7.17 33.37 3.02
N LEU A 126 -6.60 32.32 3.62
CA LEU A 126 -6.44 32.23 5.09
C LEU A 126 -5.45 33.27 5.62
N LYS A 127 -4.36 33.51 4.90
CA LYS A 127 -3.37 34.53 5.25
C LYS A 127 -3.98 35.92 5.21
N GLU A 128 -4.71 36.26 4.14
CA GLU A 128 -5.40 37.56 4.01
C GLU A 128 -6.47 37.74 5.10
N ARG A 129 -7.20 36.68 5.46
CA ARG A 129 -8.15 36.71 6.57
C ARG A 129 -7.46 36.88 7.92
N SER A 130 -6.31 36.26 8.14
CA SER A 130 -5.53 36.42 9.37
C SER A 130 -4.96 37.82 9.53
N GLU A 131 -4.53 38.45 8.43
CA GLU A 131 -4.05 39.83 8.40
C GLU A 131 -5.21 40.81 8.67
N LYS A 132 -6.40 40.56 8.11
CA LYS A 132 -7.62 41.34 8.42
C LYS A 132 -8.06 41.21 9.88
N ILE A 133 -7.99 40.02 10.47
CA ILE A 133 -8.29 39.82 11.90
C ILE A 133 -7.30 40.62 12.75
N HIS A 134 -6.01 40.57 12.42
CA HIS A 134 -4.99 41.31 13.15
C HIS A 134 -5.16 42.83 13.03
N GLU A 135 -5.54 43.34 11.85
CA GLU A 135 -5.86 44.76 11.64
C GLU A 135 -7.10 45.18 12.45
N LEU A 136 -8.12 44.32 12.52
CA LEU A 136 -9.32 44.56 13.33
C LEU A 136 -9.01 44.57 14.83
N ASP A 137 -8.11 43.70 15.31
CA ASP A 137 -7.67 43.69 16.72
C ASP A 137 -6.94 44.98 17.11
N ILE A 138 -6.08 45.50 16.22
CA ILE A 138 -5.39 46.78 16.43
C ILE A 138 -6.39 47.94 16.46
N ASN A 139 -7.37 47.92 15.56
CA ASN A 139 -8.44 48.93 15.53
C ASN A 139 -9.35 48.86 16.76
N LEU A 140 -9.66 47.65 17.25
CA LEU A 140 -10.41 47.47 18.48
C LEU A 140 -9.64 48.00 19.70
N ALA A 141 -8.34 47.71 19.79
CA ALA A 141 -7.51 48.21 20.87
C ALA A 141 -7.42 49.75 20.89
N SER A 142 -7.29 50.38 19.71
CA SER A 142 -7.24 51.85 19.61
C SER A 142 -8.58 52.51 19.94
N THR A 143 -9.69 51.91 19.53
CA THR A 143 -11.04 52.42 19.83
C THR A 143 -11.39 52.28 21.31
N LEU A 144 -11.02 51.18 21.97
CA LEU A 144 -11.18 51.02 23.42
C LEU A 144 -10.41 52.09 24.19
N LYS A 145 -9.18 52.40 23.78
CA LYS A 145 -8.37 53.45 24.39
C LYS A 145 -9.00 54.85 24.22
N ALA A 146 -9.52 55.15 23.03
CA ALA A 146 -10.23 56.41 22.79
C ALA A 146 -11.53 56.51 23.61
N LEU A 147 -12.21 55.39 23.86
CA LEU A 147 -13.42 55.33 24.68
C LEU A 147 -13.09 55.61 26.16
N GLU A 148 -12.00 55.05 26.67
CA GLU A 148 -11.49 55.30 28.02
C GLU A 148 -11.12 56.79 28.22
N GLU A 149 -10.47 57.42 27.23
CA GLU A 149 -10.17 58.85 27.25
C GLU A 149 -11.44 59.70 27.30
N LYS A 150 -12.48 59.31 26.55
CA LYS A 150 -13.77 60.01 26.53
C LYS A 150 -14.56 59.82 27.83
N GLU A 151 -14.50 58.65 28.44
CA GLU A 151 -15.12 58.39 29.74
C GLU A 151 -14.48 59.27 30.83
N ASN A 152 -13.15 59.38 30.82
CA ASN A 152 -12.41 60.27 31.72
C ASN A 152 -12.76 61.75 31.52
N GLU A 153 -12.98 62.17 30.28
CA GLU A 153 -13.42 63.53 29.96
C GLU A 153 -14.86 63.80 30.45
N LEU A 154 -15.75 62.81 30.33
CA LEU A 154 -17.12 62.87 30.83
C LEU A 154 -17.17 62.98 32.36
N ILE A 155 -16.27 62.28 33.06
CA ILE A 155 -16.11 62.40 34.51
C ILE A 155 -15.70 63.83 34.88
N ARG A 156 -14.75 64.44 34.16
CA ARG A 156 -14.35 65.84 34.38
C ARG A 156 -15.49 66.82 34.13
N ILE A 157 -16.27 66.62 33.06
CA ILE A 157 -17.44 67.46 32.76
C ILE A 157 -18.49 67.34 33.87
N ARG A 158 -18.75 66.13 34.39
CA ARG A 158 -19.66 65.93 35.52
C ARG A 158 -19.17 66.63 36.79
N GLN A 159 -17.87 66.59 37.07
CA GLN A 159 -17.28 67.31 38.19
C GLN A 159 -17.42 68.84 38.04
N ILE A 160 -17.16 69.37 36.84
CA ILE A 160 -17.33 70.79 36.54
C ILE A 160 -18.79 71.21 36.64
N SER A 161 -19.72 70.39 36.13
CA SER A 161 -21.16 70.66 36.20
C SER A 161 -21.67 70.64 37.64
N ALA A 162 -21.16 69.74 38.48
CA ALA A 162 -21.47 69.71 39.91
C ALA A 162 -20.96 70.97 40.62
N ALA A 163 -19.73 71.40 40.33
CA ALA A 163 -19.15 72.64 40.86
C ALA A 163 -19.88 73.90 40.35
N PHE A 164 -20.40 73.88 39.12
CA PHE A 164 -21.22 74.95 38.56
C PHE A 164 -22.60 75.02 39.21
N GLU A 165 -23.21 73.89 39.54
CA GLU A 165 -24.51 73.87 40.23
C GLU A 165 -24.35 74.34 41.69
N GLU A 166 -23.26 73.95 42.37
CA GLU A 166 -22.88 74.56 43.66
C GLU A 166 -22.66 76.07 43.53
N LYS A 167 -21.97 76.52 42.48
CA LYS A 167 -21.78 77.95 42.22
C LYS A 167 -23.07 78.68 41.89
N ARG A 168 -24.00 78.09 41.13
CA ARG A 168 -25.35 78.65 40.84
C ARG A 168 -26.17 78.82 42.12
N VAL A 169 -26.09 77.84 43.03
CA VAL A 169 -26.74 77.93 44.34
C VAL A 169 -26.13 79.07 45.17
N THR A 170 -24.82 79.34 45.05
CA THR A 170 -24.17 80.49 45.71
C THR A 170 -24.32 81.83 44.96
N GLU A 171 -24.46 81.84 43.63
CA GLU A 171 -24.61 83.05 42.80
C GLU A 171 -26.06 83.56 42.74
N GLN A 172 -27.06 82.70 43.04
CA GLN A 172 -28.41 83.17 43.37
C GLN A 172 -28.48 83.96 44.69
N GLN A 173 -27.36 84.09 45.42
CA GLN A 173 -27.20 84.94 46.60
C GLN A 173 -26.39 86.22 46.37
N THR A 174 -25.86 86.50 45.18
CA THR A 174 -25.18 87.79 44.92
C THR A 174 -25.43 88.28 43.50
N THR A 175 -26.30 89.28 43.41
CA THR A 175 -26.53 90.11 42.24
C THR A 175 -25.30 90.91 41.79
N LYS A 176 -25.29 91.20 40.47
CA LYS A 176 -24.96 92.49 39.82
C LYS A 176 -23.50 92.79 39.41
N GLU A 177 -23.42 93.46 38.25
CA GLU A 177 -22.33 94.29 37.69
C GLU A 177 -21.15 93.55 37.03
N LYS A 178 -20.45 94.01 35.97
CA LYS A 178 -20.50 95.11 34.97
C LYS A 178 -19.33 94.79 34.00
N GLU A 179 -19.55 94.83 32.69
CA GLU A 179 -18.97 95.80 31.72
C GLU A 179 -17.47 95.68 31.32
N LYS A 180 -17.26 95.28 30.05
CA LYS A 180 -16.39 95.82 28.95
C LYS A 180 -14.87 96.10 29.17
N PRO A 181 -14.01 95.78 28.18
CA PRO A 181 -13.83 96.63 26.98
C PRO A 181 -14.09 95.89 25.65
N ARG A 182 -14.79 96.54 24.71
CA ARG A 182 -15.47 95.89 23.57
C ARG A 182 -14.82 96.01 22.19
N GLU A 183 -13.79 96.82 21.95
CA GLU A 183 -13.38 97.09 20.55
C GLU A 183 -12.04 96.48 20.09
N ARG A 184 -11.37 95.69 20.94
CA ARG A 184 -10.29 94.76 20.52
C ARG A 184 -10.70 93.29 20.62
N ASN A 185 -11.90 93.05 21.15
CA ASN A 185 -12.48 91.74 21.41
C ASN A 185 -13.48 91.33 20.33
N GLU A 186 -14.08 92.24 19.56
CA GLU A 186 -15.07 91.87 18.52
C GLU A 186 -14.44 91.14 17.34
N ASP A 187 -13.25 91.53 16.86
CA ASP A 187 -12.58 90.80 15.78
C ASP A 187 -12.07 89.42 16.23
N LYS A 188 -11.53 89.32 17.46
CA LYS A 188 -11.15 88.04 18.06
C LYS A 188 -12.36 87.17 18.41
N SER A 189 -13.46 87.77 18.86
CA SER A 189 -14.72 87.08 19.18
C SER A 189 -15.39 86.56 17.93
N ASN A 190 -15.39 87.33 16.83
CA ASN A 190 -15.94 86.91 15.55
C ASN A 190 -15.09 85.78 14.93
N GLU A 191 -13.76 85.85 15.06
CA GLU A 191 -12.88 84.76 14.63
C GLU A 191 -13.04 83.50 15.50
N LEU A 192 -13.16 83.65 16.82
CA LEU A 192 -13.42 82.56 17.76
C LEU A 192 -14.81 81.95 17.57
N GLN A 193 -15.84 82.73 17.27
CA GLN A 193 -17.20 82.23 16.98
C GLN A 193 -17.25 81.49 15.64
N ARG A 194 -16.51 81.93 14.63
CA ARG A 194 -16.38 81.18 13.37
C ARG A 194 -15.64 79.87 13.56
N LYS A 195 -14.56 79.86 14.37
CA LYS A 195 -13.85 78.63 14.74
C LYS A 195 -14.75 77.70 15.57
N LEU A 196 -15.46 78.21 16.57
CA LEU A 196 -16.39 77.45 17.40
C LEU A 196 -17.53 76.83 16.59
N ALA A 197 -18.12 77.57 15.64
CA ALA A 197 -19.16 77.03 14.76
C ALA A 197 -18.62 75.95 13.80
N CYS A 198 -17.36 76.06 13.36
CA CYS A 198 -16.70 75.05 12.54
C CYS A 198 -16.42 73.78 13.37
N GLU A 199 -15.90 73.93 14.59
CA GLU A 199 -15.64 72.84 15.53
C GLU A 199 -16.94 72.15 15.98
N GLN A 200 -18.03 72.89 16.18
CA GLN A 200 -19.34 72.31 16.50
C GLN A 200 -19.89 71.44 15.37
N LYS A 201 -19.72 71.86 14.11
CA LYS A 201 -20.12 71.05 12.95
C LYS A 201 -19.25 69.80 12.80
N ALA A 202 -17.94 69.92 13.02
CA ALA A 202 -17.02 68.78 13.01
C ALA A 202 -17.34 67.78 14.15
N LYS A 203 -17.72 68.30 15.33
CA LYS A 203 -18.19 67.48 16.46
C LYS A 203 -19.48 66.73 16.13
N GLU A 204 -20.45 67.38 15.53
CA GLU A 204 -21.74 66.76 15.19
C GLU A 204 -21.58 65.68 14.10
N GLU A 205 -20.66 65.87 13.15
CA GLU A 205 -20.33 64.88 12.13
C GLU A 205 -19.58 63.67 12.71
N THR A 206 -18.69 63.89 13.67
CA THR A 206 -17.98 62.81 14.37
C THR A 206 -18.90 62.02 15.31
N GLU A 207 -19.87 62.66 15.97
CA GLU A 207 -20.90 62.00 16.78
C GLU A 207 -21.80 61.09 15.93
N LYS A 208 -22.22 61.54 14.73
CA LYS A 208 -23.00 60.71 13.80
C LYS A 208 -22.22 59.48 13.32
N ARG A 209 -20.92 59.64 13.06
CA ARG A 209 -20.04 58.52 12.69
C ARG A 209 -19.86 57.53 13.85
N LEU A 210 -19.73 58.03 15.08
CA LEU A 210 -19.62 57.19 16.27
C LEU A 210 -20.89 56.36 16.50
N GLN A 211 -22.07 56.96 16.31
CA GLN A 211 -23.35 56.26 16.45
C GLN A 211 -23.50 55.11 15.43
N CYS A 212 -23.13 55.33 14.17
CA CYS A 212 -23.11 54.30 13.13
C CYS A 212 -22.13 53.16 13.44
N CYS A 213 -20.94 53.46 13.97
CA CYS A 213 -20.00 52.44 14.42
C CYS A 213 -20.51 51.62 15.62
N GLN A 214 -21.22 52.26 16.55
CA GLN A 214 -21.81 51.57 17.71
C GLN A 214 -22.93 50.60 17.30
N GLU A 215 -23.75 50.97 16.32
CA GLU A 215 -24.80 50.08 15.79
C GLU A 215 -24.20 48.84 15.12
N LYS A 216 -23.13 49.00 14.34
CA LYS A 216 -22.41 47.87 13.74
C LYS A 216 -21.71 46.99 14.76
N SER A 217 -21.13 47.57 15.82
CA SER A 217 -20.51 46.80 16.92
C SER A 217 -21.54 45.88 17.58
N LYS A 218 -22.73 46.41 17.87
CA LYS A 218 -23.82 45.63 18.46
C LYS A 218 -24.26 44.48 17.55
N GLU A 219 -24.33 44.71 16.23
CA GLU A 219 -24.67 43.68 15.25
C GLU A 219 -23.63 42.54 15.20
N PHE A 220 -22.34 42.89 15.26
CA PHE A 220 -21.25 41.91 15.34
C PHE A 220 -21.25 41.14 16.66
N GLU A 221 -21.48 41.81 17.79
CA GLU A 221 -21.61 41.18 19.11
C GLU A 221 -22.76 40.17 19.14
N THR A 222 -23.92 40.52 18.57
CA THR A 222 -25.04 39.57 18.44
C THR A 222 -24.71 38.39 17.53
N THR A 223 -24.01 38.61 16.42
CA THR A 223 -23.62 37.55 15.49
C THR A 223 -22.59 36.61 16.12
N LEU A 224 -21.64 37.15 16.87
CA LEU A 224 -20.65 36.38 17.62
C LEU A 224 -21.32 35.54 18.71
N ALA A 225 -22.24 36.13 19.48
CA ALA A 225 -23.01 35.40 20.49
C ALA A 225 -23.82 34.26 19.86
N MET A 226 -24.54 34.51 18.76
CA MET A 226 -25.29 33.48 18.03
C MET A 226 -24.38 32.37 17.49
N THR A 227 -23.20 32.72 16.97
CA THR A 227 -22.24 31.73 16.45
C THR A 227 -21.62 30.90 17.57
N GLN A 228 -21.32 31.52 18.72
CA GLN A 228 -20.83 30.81 19.91
C GLN A 228 -21.89 29.86 20.47
N GLU A 229 -23.16 30.28 20.48
CA GLU A 229 -24.30 29.44 20.86
C GLU A 229 -24.45 28.26 19.89
N LEU A 230 -24.33 28.50 18.58
CA LEU A 230 -24.37 27.47 17.55
C LEU A 230 -23.22 26.47 17.69
N VAL A 231 -22.00 26.95 17.95
CA VAL A 231 -20.82 26.10 18.21
C VAL A 231 -21.00 25.29 19.49
N LYS A 232 -21.58 25.86 20.56
CA LYS A 232 -21.94 25.11 21.78
C LYS A 232 -22.99 24.05 21.49
N HIS A 233 -24.00 24.35 20.66
CA HIS A 233 -25.01 23.39 20.26
C HIS A 233 -24.45 22.28 19.37
N LEU A 234 -23.55 22.60 18.44
CA LEU A 234 -22.86 21.62 17.60
C LEU A 234 -21.92 20.74 18.44
N LYS A 235 -21.23 21.32 19.44
CA LYS A 235 -20.43 20.55 20.42
C LYS A 235 -21.28 19.66 21.33
N LYS A 236 -22.50 20.08 21.70
CA LYS A 236 -23.48 19.26 22.44
C LYS A 236 -24.18 18.20 21.57
N GLN A 237 -24.12 18.34 20.24
CA GLN A 237 -24.68 17.38 19.29
C GLN A 237 -23.67 16.32 18.84
N GLU A 238 -22.36 16.54 19.03
CA GLU A 238 -21.50 15.39 19.30
C GLU A 238 -21.93 14.83 20.65
N PRO A 239 -22.33 13.56 20.74
CA PRO A 239 -22.60 12.99 22.04
C PRO A 239 -21.32 13.14 22.87
N GLU A 240 -21.39 13.93 23.95
CA GLU A 240 -20.54 13.77 25.14
C GLU A 240 -20.82 12.38 25.73
N ASN A 241 -20.52 11.33 24.96
CA ASN A 241 -20.01 10.13 25.60
C ASN A 241 -18.63 10.57 26.07
N GLU A 242 -18.51 10.91 27.35
CA GLU A 242 -17.31 10.52 28.08
C GLU A 242 -16.95 9.14 27.54
N CYS A 243 -15.83 9.04 26.81
CA CYS A 243 -15.46 7.79 26.20
C CYS A 243 -15.25 6.82 27.35
N GLU A 244 -16.25 5.97 27.66
CA GLU A 244 -16.27 5.07 28.84
C GLU A 244 -15.01 4.19 28.91
N TRP A 245 -14.34 4.03 27.78
CA TRP A 245 -13.11 3.27 27.62
C TRP A 245 -11.82 4.08 27.86
N ILE A 246 -11.88 5.39 28.14
CA ILE A 246 -10.70 6.16 28.56
C ILE A 246 -10.42 5.83 30.02
N LEU A 247 -9.23 5.28 30.26
CA LEU A 247 -8.81 4.81 31.56
C LEU A 247 -7.84 5.80 32.20
N ASN A 248 -7.95 5.97 33.50
CA ASN A 248 -6.93 6.68 34.25
C ASN A 248 -5.68 5.80 34.43
N ARG A 249 -4.49 6.34 34.14
CA ARG A 249 -3.22 5.61 34.21
C ARG A 249 -2.93 5.08 35.60
N GLU A 250 -3.27 5.83 36.65
CA GLU A 250 -2.99 5.41 38.04
C GLU A 250 -3.74 4.13 38.43
N GLU A 251 -4.79 3.75 37.70
CA GLU A 251 -5.52 2.50 37.92
C GLU A 251 -4.87 1.28 37.25
N ILE A 252 -3.85 1.50 36.42
CA ILE A 252 -3.17 0.47 35.61
C ILE A 252 -1.83 0.14 36.25
N GLN A 253 -1.72 -1.06 36.81
CA GLN A 253 -0.48 -1.56 37.39
C GLN A 253 0.22 -2.47 36.39
N MET A 254 1.31 -2.00 35.79
CA MET A 254 2.13 -2.80 34.87
C MET A 254 3.15 -3.62 35.65
N THR A 255 3.37 -4.87 35.21
CA THR A 255 4.46 -5.72 35.72
C THR A 255 5.66 -5.66 34.78
N GLU A 256 6.81 -6.20 35.21
CA GLU A 256 8.00 -6.35 34.36
C GLU A 256 7.88 -7.53 33.38
N GLU A 257 6.84 -8.37 33.50
CA GLU A 257 6.62 -9.52 32.64
C GLU A 257 6.21 -9.05 31.22
N LYS A 258 7.17 -9.14 30.30
CA LYS A 258 6.98 -8.83 28.89
C LYS A 258 6.35 -10.03 28.16
N LEU A 259 5.18 -9.79 27.57
CA LEU A 259 4.44 -10.79 26.81
C LEU A 259 4.83 -10.80 25.32
N GLY A 260 5.26 -9.65 24.79
CA GLY A 260 5.69 -9.55 23.40
C GLY A 260 6.23 -8.17 23.03
N SER A 261 6.91 -8.07 21.89
CA SER A 261 7.30 -6.78 21.30
C SER A 261 7.22 -6.83 19.79
N GLY A 262 6.76 -5.73 19.20
CA GLY A 262 6.70 -5.56 17.76
C GLY A 262 6.97 -4.12 17.34
N THR A 263 6.72 -3.85 16.07
CA THR A 263 6.89 -2.52 15.44
C THR A 263 6.07 -1.42 16.10
N PHE A 264 4.93 -1.76 16.70
CA PHE A 264 3.98 -0.80 17.28
C PHE A 264 4.12 -0.61 18.79
N GLY A 265 5.02 -1.34 19.47
CA GLY A 265 5.18 -1.24 20.91
C GLY A 265 5.58 -2.54 21.59
N THR A 266 5.54 -2.50 22.92
CA THR A 266 5.79 -3.66 23.79
C THR A 266 4.53 -3.97 24.57
N VAL A 267 4.20 -5.25 24.69
CA VAL A 267 3.05 -5.73 25.46
C VAL A 267 3.55 -6.30 26.77
N TYR A 268 3.00 -5.82 27.87
CA TYR A 268 3.30 -6.27 29.22
C TYR A 268 2.06 -6.86 29.87
N LYS A 269 2.26 -7.74 30.84
CA LYS A 269 1.19 -8.14 31.74
C LYS A 269 0.95 -7.04 32.77
N GLY A 270 -0.32 -6.82 33.12
CA GLY A 270 -0.71 -5.85 34.12
C GLY A 270 -1.96 -6.25 34.89
N MET A 271 -2.37 -5.34 35.77
CA MET A 271 -3.59 -5.43 36.58
C MET A 271 -4.38 -4.14 36.42
N PHE A 272 -5.68 -4.26 36.16
CA PHE A 272 -6.62 -3.14 36.11
C PHE A 272 -7.85 -3.48 36.95
N ARG A 273 -8.11 -2.70 38.00
CA ARG A 273 -9.24 -2.90 38.94
C ARG A 273 -9.39 -4.35 39.42
N GLY A 274 -8.27 -5.00 39.75
CA GLY A 274 -8.25 -6.39 40.22
C GLY A 274 -8.36 -7.48 39.15
N THR A 275 -8.39 -7.11 37.86
CA THR A 275 -8.39 -8.04 36.73
C THR A 275 -7.05 -8.04 36.01
N GLN A 276 -6.52 -9.23 35.69
CA GLN A 276 -5.30 -9.34 34.88
C GLN A 276 -5.57 -8.90 33.43
N VAL A 277 -4.67 -8.11 32.88
CA VAL A 277 -4.80 -7.51 31.54
C VAL A 277 -3.49 -7.58 30.76
N ALA A 278 -3.59 -7.50 29.44
CA ALA A 278 -2.46 -7.22 28.58
C ALA A 278 -2.42 -5.71 28.29
N VAL A 279 -1.25 -5.10 28.50
CA VAL A 279 -1.02 -3.66 28.36
C VAL A 279 -0.03 -3.43 27.24
N LYS A 280 -0.52 -2.96 26.09
CA LYS A 280 0.30 -2.55 24.95
C LYS A 280 0.74 -1.10 25.15
N GLN A 281 2.03 -0.90 25.39
CA GLN A 281 2.64 0.41 25.49
C GLN A 281 3.29 0.78 24.15
N VAL A 282 2.86 1.88 23.55
CA VAL A 282 3.43 2.39 22.30
C VAL A 282 4.87 2.86 22.55
N SER A 283 5.80 2.39 21.71
CA SER A 283 7.24 2.64 21.90
C SER A 283 7.60 4.13 21.78
N VAL A 284 8.52 4.58 22.64
CA VAL A 284 8.87 5.99 22.86
C VAL A 284 10.25 6.35 22.26
N LYS A 285 10.90 5.48 21.47
CA LYS A 285 12.30 5.68 21.09
C LYS A 285 12.48 6.26 19.67
N PRO A 286 13.09 7.45 19.48
CA PRO A 286 13.58 8.43 20.48
C PRO A 286 12.53 9.49 20.90
N LYS A 287 11.42 9.62 20.15
CA LYS A 287 10.22 10.40 20.50
C LYS A 287 8.99 9.74 19.87
N ILE A 288 7.84 9.82 20.54
CA ILE A 288 6.55 9.48 19.94
C ILE A 288 6.32 10.44 18.76
N THR A 289 6.09 9.87 17.57
CA THR A 289 5.77 10.67 16.38
C THR A 289 4.26 10.82 16.24
N GLU A 290 3.82 11.85 15.52
CA GLU A 290 2.40 12.01 15.15
C GLU A 290 1.86 10.77 14.41
N TYR A 291 2.72 10.10 13.64
CA TYR A 291 2.38 8.83 13.00
C TYR A 291 2.03 7.73 14.00
N ASN A 292 2.78 7.60 15.11
CA ASN A 292 2.50 6.62 16.16
C ASN A 292 1.18 6.94 16.89
N ILE A 293 0.94 8.21 17.22
CA ILE A 293 -0.30 8.67 17.87
C ILE A 293 -1.50 8.40 16.97
N ARG A 294 -1.39 8.72 15.67
CA ARG A 294 -2.44 8.48 14.68
C ARG A 294 -2.75 6.98 14.54
N ASN A 295 -1.73 6.13 14.50
CA ASN A 295 -1.93 4.67 14.44
C ASN A 295 -2.57 4.13 15.71
N PHE A 296 -2.13 4.60 16.89
CA PHE A 296 -2.74 4.25 18.17
C PHE A 296 -4.23 4.65 18.21
N ARG A 297 -4.55 5.90 17.86
CA ARG A 297 -5.93 6.38 17.80
C ARG A 297 -6.78 5.57 16.83
N ARG A 298 -6.21 5.17 15.68
CA ARG A 298 -6.89 4.31 14.71
C ARG A 298 -7.15 2.92 15.26
N GLU A 299 -6.15 2.28 15.87
CA GLU A 299 -6.25 0.96 16.50
C GLU A 299 -7.33 0.98 17.59
N MET A 300 -7.25 1.95 18.51
CA MET A 300 -8.23 2.17 19.58
C MET A 300 -9.65 2.40 19.04
N LYS A 301 -9.83 3.25 18.03
CA LYS A 301 -11.14 3.51 17.40
C LYS A 301 -11.70 2.25 16.73
N MET A 302 -10.85 1.36 16.24
CA MET A 302 -11.31 0.10 15.64
C MET A 302 -11.63 -0.95 16.71
N ALA A 303 -10.74 -1.11 17.70
CA ALA A 303 -10.90 -2.04 18.80
C ALA A 303 -12.18 -1.75 19.61
N SER A 304 -12.49 -0.47 19.88
CA SER A 304 -13.71 -0.05 20.58
C SER A 304 -15.02 -0.42 19.85
N ARG A 305 -14.97 -0.67 18.54
CA ARG A 305 -16.14 -1.06 17.71
C ARG A 305 -16.30 -2.57 17.55
N CYS A 306 -15.28 -3.35 17.93
CA CYS A 306 -15.28 -4.80 17.75
C CYS A 306 -15.70 -5.49 19.05
N ARG A 307 -16.92 -6.03 19.10
CA ARG A 307 -17.46 -6.73 20.27
C ARG A 307 -18.01 -8.08 19.85
N HIS A 308 -17.18 -9.11 19.95
CA HIS A 308 -17.55 -10.48 19.58
C HIS A 308 -16.69 -11.48 20.35
N PRO A 309 -17.21 -12.66 20.78
CA PRO A 309 -16.45 -13.61 21.60
C PRO A 309 -15.15 -14.13 20.98
N CYS A 310 -15.04 -14.15 19.65
CA CYS A 310 -13.85 -14.58 18.91
C CYS A 310 -12.94 -13.40 18.49
N MET A 311 -13.18 -12.21 19.03
CA MET A 311 -12.34 -11.02 18.85
C MET A 311 -11.73 -10.66 20.20
N LEU A 312 -10.46 -10.26 20.22
CA LEU A 312 -9.77 -9.87 21.45
C LEU A 312 -10.49 -8.68 22.09
N GLN A 313 -10.93 -8.84 23.34
CA GLN A 313 -11.71 -7.86 24.06
C GLN A 313 -10.85 -6.65 24.42
N PHE A 314 -11.17 -5.51 23.80
CA PHE A 314 -10.68 -4.21 24.21
C PHE A 314 -11.33 -3.78 25.53
N ILE A 315 -10.52 -3.35 26.49
CA ILE A 315 -10.97 -2.87 27.79
C ILE A 315 -10.95 -1.34 27.81
N GLY A 316 -9.86 -0.73 27.36
CA GLY A 316 -9.72 0.71 27.34
C GLY A 316 -8.35 1.20 26.93
N ALA A 317 -8.16 2.52 26.95
CA ALA A 317 -6.91 3.16 26.57
C ALA A 317 -6.67 4.42 27.41
N THR A 318 -5.41 4.79 27.61
CA THR A 318 -5.07 6.08 28.23
C THR A 318 -5.15 7.22 27.20
N SER A 319 -5.48 8.43 27.67
CA SER A 319 -5.51 9.65 26.85
C SER A 319 -4.67 10.78 27.44
N ASP A 320 -3.66 10.43 28.24
CA ASP A 320 -2.73 11.38 28.86
C ASP A 320 -1.57 11.77 27.93
N ASP A 321 -0.80 12.78 28.32
CA ASP A 321 0.39 13.25 27.60
C ASP A 321 1.61 12.30 27.73
N GLN A 322 1.42 11.13 28.34
CA GLN A 322 2.47 10.13 28.54
C GLN A 322 2.50 9.11 27.38
N SER A 323 3.18 7.97 27.59
CA SER A 323 3.24 6.91 26.59
C SER A 323 1.87 6.20 26.46
N PRO A 324 1.21 6.22 25.29
CA PRO A 324 -0.13 5.67 25.15
C PRO A 324 -0.19 4.19 25.52
N LEU A 325 -1.18 3.83 26.35
CA LEU A 325 -1.46 2.46 26.76
C LEU A 325 -2.79 2.00 26.15
N LEU A 326 -2.80 0.79 25.58
CA LEU A 326 -4.00 0.10 25.14
C LEU A 326 -4.15 -1.19 25.95
N LEU A 327 -5.31 -1.37 26.58
CA LEU A 327 -5.62 -2.49 27.46
C LEU A 327 -6.59 -3.46 26.78
N THR A 328 -6.25 -4.74 26.85
CA THR A 328 -7.11 -5.84 26.44
C THR A 328 -7.20 -6.90 27.53
N GLU A 329 -8.12 -7.83 27.37
CA GLU A 329 -8.06 -9.09 28.11
C GLU A 329 -6.69 -9.76 27.91
N LEU A 330 -6.22 -10.47 28.94
CA LEU A 330 -5.03 -11.30 28.88
C LEU A 330 -5.41 -12.71 28.44
N LEU A 331 -4.77 -13.23 27.39
CA LEU A 331 -4.89 -14.61 26.95
C LEU A 331 -3.60 -15.38 27.22
N ASP A 332 -3.66 -16.71 27.19
CA ASP A 332 -2.58 -17.59 27.65
C ASP A 332 -1.36 -17.56 26.71
N THR A 333 -1.58 -17.56 25.39
CA THR A 333 -0.48 -17.61 24.40
C THR A 333 -0.95 -17.20 22.99
N SER A 334 -0.04 -17.19 22.02
CA SER A 334 -0.36 -17.06 20.60
C SER A 334 -0.41 -18.43 19.92
N LEU A 335 -1.19 -18.55 18.84
CA LEU A 335 -1.21 -19.76 18.02
C LEU A 335 0.19 -20.05 17.44
N LYS A 336 0.93 -19.01 17.04
CA LYS A 336 2.32 -19.15 16.57
C LYS A 336 3.21 -19.85 17.61
N ALA A 337 3.14 -19.44 18.87
CA ALA A 337 3.93 -20.06 19.95
C ALA A 337 3.57 -21.54 20.12
N VAL A 338 2.28 -21.90 20.07
CA VAL A 338 1.85 -23.31 20.18
C VAL A 338 2.34 -24.14 18.99
N LEU A 339 2.27 -23.63 17.76
CA LEU A 339 2.71 -24.34 16.56
C LEU A 339 4.23 -24.60 16.54
N LEU A 340 5.01 -23.67 17.12
CA LEU A 340 6.45 -23.85 17.33
C LEU A 340 6.75 -24.99 18.31
N GLU A 341 5.95 -25.12 19.37
CA GLU A 341 6.17 -26.12 20.41
C GLU A 341 5.66 -27.51 20.02
N ARG A 342 4.50 -27.61 19.37
CA ARG A 342 3.85 -28.90 19.07
C ARG A 342 2.89 -28.84 17.89
N ALA A 343 2.50 -30.02 17.39
CA ALA A 343 1.38 -30.16 16.48
C ALA A 343 0.05 -30.00 17.20
N LEU A 344 -0.94 -29.50 16.46
CA LEU A 344 -2.34 -29.49 16.86
C LEU A 344 -3.02 -30.75 16.32
N ASP A 345 -3.93 -31.34 17.11
CA ASP A 345 -4.80 -32.38 16.57
C ASP A 345 -5.94 -31.79 15.72
N LEU A 346 -6.67 -32.63 14.99
CA LEU A 346 -7.73 -32.16 14.09
C LEU A 346 -8.84 -31.40 14.86
N VAL A 347 -9.13 -31.80 16.09
CA VAL A 347 -10.16 -31.16 16.92
C VAL A 347 -9.72 -29.76 17.32
N GLU A 348 -8.46 -29.57 17.70
CA GLU A 348 -7.86 -28.27 17.98
C GLU A 348 -7.83 -27.39 16.73
N ILE A 349 -7.38 -27.92 15.59
CA ILE A 349 -7.33 -27.19 14.31
C ILE A 349 -8.73 -26.70 13.94
N THR A 350 -9.72 -27.59 13.92
CA THR A 350 -11.09 -27.24 13.53
C THR A 350 -11.73 -26.29 14.52
N THR A 351 -11.51 -26.45 15.83
CA THR A 351 -12.04 -25.55 16.86
C THR A 351 -11.47 -24.13 16.72
N ILE A 352 -10.15 -24.00 16.61
CA ILE A 352 -9.49 -22.70 16.45
C ILE A 352 -9.90 -22.06 15.11
N ALA A 353 -9.93 -22.83 14.02
CA ALA A 353 -10.36 -22.36 12.71
C ALA A 353 -11.81 -21.86 12.73
N GLN A 354 -12.72 -22.55 13.42
CA GLN A 354 -14.11 -22.11 13.58
C GLN A 354 -14.20 -20.80 14.37
N ASP A 355 -13.43 -20.62 15.43
CA ASP A 355 -13.40 -19.38 16.19
C ASP A 355 -12.90 -18.21 15.33
N VAL A 356 -11.79 -18.38 14.61
CA VAL A 356 -11.26 -17.37 13.69
C VAL A 356 -12.30 -17.07 12.59
N ALA A 357 -12.94 -18.09 12.04
CA ALA A 357 -13.95 -17.91 11.01
C ALA A 357 -15.17 -17.13 11.49
N LYS A 358 -15.64 -17.37 12.72
CA LYS A 358 -16.72 -16.59 13.36
C LYS A 358 -16.30 -15.12 13.55
N GLY A 359 -15.07 -14.87 14.02
CA GLY A 359 -14.54 -13.52 14.20
C GLY A 359 -14.45 -12.74 12.88
N LEU A 360 -13.94 -13.36 11.82
CA LEU A 360 -13.89 -12.75 10.48
C LEU A 360 -15.29 -12.54 9.90
N ASN A 361 -16.20 -13.50 10.06
CA ASN A 361 -17.58 -13.34 9.59
C ASN A 361 -18.27 -12.13 10.24
N TYR A 362 -18.07 -11.94 11.56
CA TYR A 362 -18.53 -10.76 12.28
C TYR A 362 -17.99 -9.45 11.66
N LEU A 363 -16.69 -9.37 11.38
CA LEU A 363 -16.09 -8.18 10.75
C LEU A 363 -16.65 -7.92 9.34
N HIS A 364 -16.75 -8.97 8.53
CA HIS A 364 -17.18 -8.88 7.13
C HIS A 364 -18.67 -8.51 7.00
N LEU A 365 -19.50 -8.91 7.96
CA LEU A 365 -20.93 -8.59 7.99
C LEU A 365 -21.25 -7.27 8.72
N THR A 366 -20.26 -6.62 9.32
CA THR A 366 -20.44 -5.33 10.01
C THR A 366 -21.01 -4.27 9.06
N ARG A 367 -21.95 -3.47 9.57
CA ARG A 367 -22.63 -2.37 8.85
C ARG A 367 -22.29 -1.00 9.46
N PRO A 368 -22.36 0.10 8.69
CA PRO A 368 -22.79 0.20 7.29
C PRO A 368 -21.79 -0.38 6.27
N HIS A 369 -20.53 -0.55 6.64
CA HIS A 369 -19.49 -1.07 5.76
C HIS A 369 -18.74 -2.23 6.43
N PRO A 370 -18.39 -3.29 5.67
CA PRO A 370 -17.54 -4.37 6.16
C PRO A 370 -16.22 -3.84 6.72
N ILE A 371 -15.70 -4.51 7.75
CA ILE A 371 -14.35 -4.31 8.27
C ILE A 371 -13.46 -5.39 7.67
N VAL A 372 -12.33 -5.01 7.10
CA VAL A 372 -11.29 -5.92 6.59
C VAL A 372 -10.12 -5.89 7.58
N HIS A 373 -9.67 -7.06 8.04
CA HIS A 373 -8.62 -7.18 9.05
C HIS A 373 -7.23 -6.86 8.47
N ARG A 374 -6.90 -7.44 7.31
CA ARG A 374 -5.65 -7.28 6.54
C ARG A 374 -4.38 -7.85 7.17
N ASP A 375 -4.49 -8.58 8.27
CA ASP A 375 -3.30 -9.09 8.98
C ASP A 375 -3.61 -10.36 9.79
N ILE A 376 -4.32 -11.29 9.16
CA ILE A 376 -4.58 -12.60 9.76
C ILE A 376 -3.32 -13.45 9.62
N SER A 377 -2.80 -13.90 10.77
CA SER A 377 -1.63 -14.76 10.89
C SER A 377 -1.67 -15.54 12.20
N SER A 378 -0.84 -16.57 12.35
CA SER A 378 -0.74 -17.33 13.60
C SER A 378 -0.24 -16.47 14.78
N GLY A 379 0.50 -15.38 14.49
CA GLY A 379 0.94 -14.42 15.50
C GLY A 379 -0.18 -13.53 16.03
N ASN A 380 -1.22 -13.29 15.22
CA ASN A 380 -2.36 -12.44 15.56
C ASN A 380 -3.60 -13.24 16.00
N VAL A 381 -3.51 -14.56 16.12
CA VAL A 381 -4.52 -15.41 16.76
C VAL A 381 -4.02 -15.76 18.15
N LEU A 382 -4.69 -15.24 19.17
CA LEU A 382 -4.39 -15.52 20.57
C LEU A 382 -5.28 -16.64 21.09
N LEU A 383 -4.72 -17.47 21.96
CA LEU A 383 -5.35 -18.68 22.46
C LEU A 383 -5.57 -18.60 23.96
N TRP A 384 -6.69 -19.17 24.41
CA TRP A 384 -6.98 -19.37 25.82
C TRP A 384 -7.59 -20.75 26.08
N LYS A 385 -7.39 -21.28 27.28
CA LYS A 385 -7.96 -22.57 27.69
C LYS A 385 -9.40 -22.45 28.17
N HIS A 386 -10.31 -23.16 27.49
CA HIS A 386 -11.66 -23.41 27.97
C HIS A 386 -11.79 -24.89 28.36
N GLY A 387 -11.57 -25.18 29.64
CA GLY A 387 -11.39 -26.56 30.10
C GLY A 387 -10.09 -27.13 29.54
N GLN A 388 -10.17 -28.25 28.81
CA GLN A 388 -9.00 -28.87 28.18
C GLN A 388 -8.72 -28.35 26.76
N SER A 389 -9.69 -27.69 26.14
CA SER A 389 -9.63 -27.27 24.74
C SER A 389 -9.08 -25.85 24.58
N TRP A 390 -8.32 -25.63 23.51
CA TRP A 390 -7.94 -24.28 23.08
C TRP A 390 -9.09 -23.59 22.37
N ARG A 391 -9.24 -22.30 22.63
CA ARG A 391 -10.17 -21.40 21.93
C ARG A 391 -9.40 -20.21 21.38
N GLY A 392 -9.80 -19.75 20.19
CA GLY A 392 -9.10 -18.69 19.46
C GLY A 392 -9.80 -17.34 19.55
N LYS A 393 -9.02 -16.26 19.61
CA LYS A 393 -9.48 -14.89 19.39
C LYS A 393 -8.55 -14.16 18.44
N ILE A 394 -9.12 -13.41 17.50
CA ILE A 394 -8.37 -12.57 16.58
C ILE A 394 -7.94 -11.29 17.31
N SER A 395 -6.67 -10.90 17.14
CA SER A 395 -6.05 -9.73 17.74
C SER A 395 -5.40 -8.82 16.69
N ASP A 396 -4.82 -7.70 17.15
CA ASP A 396 -4.14 -6.66 16.36
C ASP A 396 -5.00 -5.97 15.27
N TYR A 397 -5.81 -5.03 15.73
CA TYR A 397 -6.61 -4.15 14.88
C TYR A 397 -5.81 -3.02 14.22
N GLY A 398 -4.48 -2.96 14.44
CA GLY A 398 -3.64 -1.87 13.93
C GLY A 398 -3.71 -1.74 12.41
N ASN A 399 -3.94 -2.85 11.72
CA ASN A 399 -4.12 -2.91 10.28
C ASN A 399 -5.59 -2.91 9.82
N ALA A 400 -6.58 -3.05 10.68
CA ALA A 400 -7.98 -3.14 10.25
C ALA A 400 -8.52 -1.80 9.68
N VAL A 401 -9.37 -1.88 8.66
CA VAL A 401 -10.02 -0.73 7.99
C VAL A 401 -11.44 -1.05 7.54
N LEU A 402 -12.30 -0.03 7.49
CA LEU A 402 -13.59 -0.12 6.81
C LEU A 402 -13.37 -0.19 5.28
N MET A 403 -14.16 -1.01 4.59
CA MET A 403 -14.01 -1.30 3.16
C MET A 403 -13.91 -0.04 2.27
N ASN A 404 -14.65 1.04 2.58
CA ASN A 404 -14.61 2.28 1.79
C ASN A 404 -13.24 2.99 1.83
N TYR A 405 -12.43 2.73 2.85
CA TYR A 405 -11.08 3.28 3.01
C TYR A 405 -9.98 2.25 2.69
N ALA A 406 -10.36 1.07 2.19
CA ALA A 406 -9.43 -0.03 1.97
C ALA A 406 -8.57 0.13 0.70
N LYS A 407 -8.69 1.24 -0.05
CA LYS A 407 -7.95 1.48 -1.31
C LYS A 407 -6.50 1.97 -1.11
N THR A 408 -6.09 2.27 0.11
CA THR A 408 -4.77 2.86 0.41
C THR A 408 -4.16 2.24 1.66
N GLY A 409 -3.03 1.56 1.52
CA GLY A 409 -2.23 1.08 2.65
C GLY A 409 -1.19 0.01 2.29
N SER A 410 -0.11 -0.02 3.06
CA SER A 410 0.87 -1.11 3.12
C SER A 410 0.76 -1.70 4.52
N GLY A 411 0.44 -2.99 4.65
CA GLY A 411 0.27 -3.66 5.95
C GLY A 411 -0.18 -5.11 5.77
N GLY A 412 0.17 -5.95 6.75
CA GLY A 412 -0.09 -7.40 6.75
C GLY A 412 1.19 -8.25 6.72
N ALA A 413 1.16 -9.42 7.35
CA ALA A 413 2.23 -10.41 7.30
C ALA A 413 2.43 -10.93 5.86
N ILE A 414 3.60 -10.67 5.27
CA ILE A 414 3.89 -10.88 3.83
C ILE A 414 3.54 -12.30 3.36
N SER A 415 3.81 -13.31 4.19
CA SER A 415 3.57 -14.71 3.89
C SER A 415 2.08 -15.10 3.85
N TYR A 416 1.18 -14.28 4.38
CA TYR A 416 -0.28 -14.52 4.37
C TYR A 416 -1.01 -13.67 3.32
N LEU A 417 -0.32 -12.74 2.66
CA LEU A 417 -0.92 -11.79 1.74
C LEU A 417 -1.52 -12.50 0.52
N ALA A 418 -2.73 -12.08 0.14
CA ALA A 418 -3.36 -12.51 -1.09
C ALA A 418 -2.68 -11.89 -2.33
N PRO A 419 -2.65 -12.57 -3.48
CA PRO A 419 -1.95 -12.08 -4.67
C PRO A 419 -2.39 -10.69 -5.14
N GLU A 420 -3.68 -10.37 -4.99
CA GLU A 420 -4.24 -9.08 -5.39
C GLU A 420 -3.81 -7.91 -4.49
N MET A 421 -3.28 -8.19 -3.29
CA MET A 421 -2.83 -7.17 -2.33
C MET A 421 -1.57 -6.44 -2.81
N ASN A 422 -0.79 -7.03 -3.74
CA ASN A 422 0.30 -6.34 -4.43
C ASN A 422 -0.19 -5.09 -5.18
N ASN A 423 -1.45 -5.10 -5.64
CA ASN A 423 -2.11 -3.97 -6.28
C ASN A 423 -2.90 -3.09 -5.28
N LYS A 424 -2.66 -3.25 -3.98
CA LYS A 424 -3.35 -2.54 -2.87
C LYS A 424 -4.88 -2.66 -2.91
N ARG A 425 -5.40 -3.76 -3.45
CA ARG A 425 -6.84 -4.08 -3.48
C ARG A 425 -7.17 -4.97 -2.29
N PHE A 426 -7.65 -4.37 -1.22
CA PHE A 426 -8.05 -5.10 -0.02
C PHE A 426 -9.56 -5.33 -0.03
N SER A 427 -9.97 -6.54 0.33
CA SER A 427 -11.38 -6.93 0.42
C SER A 427 -11.59 -7.98 1.52
N PRO A 428 -12.83 -8.26 1.94
CA PRO A 428 -13.13 -9.41 2.79
C PRO A 428 -12.53 -10.72 2.24
N LYS A 429 -12.47 -10.87 0.91
CA LYS A 429 -11.90 -12.05 0.24
C LYS A 429 -10.37 -12.16 0.40
N SER A 430 -9.68 -11.06 0.70
CA SER A 430 -8.25 -11.08 1.01
C SER A 430 -7.98 -11.66 2.41
N ASP A 431 -8.87 -11.39 3.38
CA ASP A 431 -8.83 -12.05 4.69
C ASP A 431 -9.14 -13.56 4.57
N VAL A 432 -10.06 -13.96 3.67
CA VAL A 432 -10.34 -15.38 3.38
C VAL A 432 -9.09 -16.11 2.88
N TYR A 433 -8.30 -15.46 2.01
CA TYR A 433 -7.03 -16.03 1.56
C TYR A 433 -6.04 -16.18 2.72
N SER A 434 -5.88 -15.13 3.53
CA SER A 434 -5.01 -15.15 4.72
C SER A 434 -5.43 -16.25 5.70
N PHE A 435 -6.73 -16.48 5.87
CA PHE A 435 -7.29 -17.59 6.63
C PHE A 435 -6.94 -18.96 6.03
N GLY A 436 -6.99 -19.10 4.70
CA GLY A 436 -6.55 -20.33 4.02
C GLY A 436 -5.08 -20.65 4.29
N VAL A 437 -4.21 -19.64 4.29
CA VAL A 437 -2.79 -19.80 4.65
C VAL A 437 -2.63 -20.20 6.11
N LEU A 438 -3.37 -19.55 7.02
CA LEU A 438 -3.39 -19.91 8.44
C LEU A 438 -3.81 -21.36 8.67
N LEU A 439 -4.84 -21.82 7.95
CA LEU A 439 -5.32 -23.20 8.05
C LEU A 439 -4.30 -24.21 7.54
N LEU A 440 -3.58 -23.88 6.46
CA LEU A 440 -2.46 -24.67 5.95
C LEU A 440 -1.31 -24.75 6.97
N GLU A 441 -0.94 -23.62 7.56
CA GLU A 441 0.09 -23.55 8.62
C GLU A 441 -0.31 -24.39 9.84
N MET A 442 -1.57 -24.35 10.27
CA MET A 442 -2.04 -25.18 11.39
C MET A 442 -1.93 -26.69 11.10
N CYS A 443 -2.11 -27.09 9.84
CA CYS A 443 -2.00 -28.50 9.44
C CYS A 443 -0.56 -28.98 9.30
N LEU A 444 0.35 -28.14 8.79
CA LEU A 444 1.70 -28.56 8.39
C LEU A 444 2.81 -28.05 9.32
N ARG A 445 2.54 -27.00 10.11
CA ARG A 445 3.49 -26.29 10.98
C ARG A 445 4.67 -25.64 10.25
N GLU A 446 4.66 -25.62 8.93
CA GLU A 446 5.68 -24.95 8.13
C GLU A 446 5.39 -23.45 8.04
N GLU A 447 6.44 -22.63 8.21
CA GLU A 447 6.30 -21.19 8.09
C GLU A 447 5.89 -20.83 6.65
N PRO A 448 4.85 -20.01 6.41
CA PRO A 448 4.26 -19.85 5.07
C PRO A 448 5.12 -19.11 4.04
N SER A 449 6.41 -18.93 4.32
CA SER A 449 7.37 -18.10 3.55
C SER A 449 7.84 -18.72 2.23
N SER A 450 7.73 -20.03 2.01
CA SER A 450 8.05 -20.63 0.69
C SER A 450 6.82 -20.58 -0.22
N LEU A 451 6.62 -19.43 -0.87
CA LEU A 451 5.54 -19.21 -1.85
C LEU A 451 5.63 -20.14 -3.07
N ASP A 452 6.77 -20.81 -3.29
CA ASP A 452 7.08 -21.50 -4.53
C ASP A 452 6.39 -22.87 -4.71
N ASP A 453 5.75 -23.44 -3.68
CA ASP A 453 5.01 -24.72 -3.81
C ASP A 453 3.77 -24.83 -2.91
N ARG A 454 2.85 -23.86 -2.97
CA ARG A 454 1.60 -23.93 -2.19
C ARG A 454 0.73 -25.11 -2.57
N ASP A 455 0.68 -25.48 -3.85
CA ASP A 455 -0.12 -26.61 -4.32
C ASP A 455 0.41 -27.95 -3.83
N GLY A 456 1.74 -28.13 -3.77
CA GLY A 456 2.37 -29.30 -3.16
C GLY A 456 2.08 -29.39 -1.68
N LEU A 457 2.23 -28.29 -0.92
CA LEU A 457 1.90 -28.24 0.50
C LEU A 457 0.45 -28.62 0.79
N ILE A 458 -0.50 -28.10 0.01
CA ILE A 458 -1.92 -28.44 0.15
C ILE A 458 -2.14 -29.95 -0.04
N CYS A 459 -1.38 -30.62 -0.91
CA CYS A 459 -1.51 -32.06 -1.11
C CYS A 459 -1.05 -32.88 0.12
N LEU A 460 -0.17 -32.32 0.95
CA LEU A 460 0.29 -32.95 2.20
C LEU A 460 -0.75 -32.92 3.32
N VAL A 461 -1.78 -32.09 3.22
CA VAL A 461 -2.86 -32.03 4.22
C VAL A 461 -3.65 -33.35 4.20
N GLU A 462 -3.61 -34.08 5.32
CA GLU A 462 -4.19 -35.42 5.46
C GLU A 462 -5.72 -35.40 5.36
N ASN A 463 -6.38 -34.49 6.10
CA ASN A 463 -7.83 -34.39 6.11
C ASN A 463 -8.37 -33.84 4.77
N ARG A 464 -9.22 -34.61 4.10
CA ARG A 464 -9.72 -34.30 2.76
C ARG A 464 -10.58 -33.04 2.73
N GLU A 465 -11.40 -32.84 3.75
CA GLU A 465 -12.32 -31.72 3.88
C GLU A 465 -11.55 -30.42 4.09
N LEU A 466 -10.59 -30.39 5.02
CA LEU A 466 -9.68 -29.26 5.24
C LEU A 466 -8.86 -28.96 4.00
N ARG A 467 -8.30 -29.98 3.33
CA ARG A 467 -7.57 -29.80 2.08
C ARG A 467 -8.43 -29.14 0.99
N THR A 468 -9.69 -29.54 0.87
CA THR A 468 -10.62 -28.96 -0.09
C THR A 468 -10.96 -27.51 0.27
N LEU A 469 -11.18 -27.24 1.56
CA LEU A 469 -11.44 -25.89 2.06
C LEU A 469 -10.25 -24.95 1.84
N ILE A 470 -9.03 -25.39 2.14
CA ILE A 470 -7.80 -24.62 1.91
C ILE A 470 -7.68 -24.24 0.42
N ARG A 471 -7.88 -25.19 -0.50
CA ARG A 471 -7.87 -24.90 -1.96
C ARG A 471 -8.89 -23.85 -2.35
N SER A 472 -10.10 -23.91 -1.79
CA SER A 472 -11.14 -22.91 -2.08
C SER A 472 -10.78 -21.51 -1.54
N CYS A 473 -10.12 -21.43 -0.38
CA CYS A 473 -9.69 -20.15 0.19
C CYS A 473 -8.51 -19.53 -0.56
N LEU A 474 -7.62 -20.36 -1.12
CA LEU A 474 -6.40 -19.94 -1.79
C LEU A 474 -6.56 -19.72 -3.32
N GLN A 475 -7.78 -19.63 -3.84
CA GLN A 475 -8.02 -19.29 -5.25
C GLN A 475 -7.38 -17.93 -5.62
N GLU A 476 -6.76 -17.84 -6.80
CA GLU A 476 -6.17 -16.59 -7.28
C GLU A 476 -7.23 -15.49 -7.44
N ASP A 477 -8.35 -15.81 -8.10
CA ASP A 477 -9.49 -14.92 -8.24
C ASP A 477 -10.23 -14.76 -6.90
N PRO A 478 -10.26 -13.55 -6.30
CA PRO A 478 -10.96 -13.31 -5.03
C PRO A 478 -12.45 -13.64 -5.08
N THR A 479 -13.09 -13.57 -6.25
CA THR A 479 -14.53 -13.83 -6.40
C THR A 479 -14.88 -15.32 -6.27
N GLN A 480 -13.91 -16.21 -6.53
CA GLN A 480 -14.06 -17.67 -6.42
C GLN A 480 -13.83 -18.19 -5.00
N ARG A 481 -13.25 -17.36 -4.12
CA ARG A 481 -13.05 -17.73 -2.72
C ARG A 481 -14.41 -17.77 -2.01
N PRO A 482 -14.62 -18.64 -1.01
CA PRO A 482 -15.86 -18.66 -0.24
C PRO A 482 -16.02 -17.38 0.61
N SER A 483 -17.22 -17.15 1.12
CA SER A 483 -17.50 -16.26 2.24
C SER A 483 -17.17 -16.95 3.57
N MET A 484 -17.01 -16.20 4.65
CA MET A 484 -16.73 -16.82 5.96
C MET A 484 -17.89 -17.67 6.49
N ASP A 485 -19.12 -17.40 6.07
CA ASP A 485 -20.29 -18.24 6.36
C ASP A 485 -20.18 -19.63 5.70
N GLU A 486 -19.80 -19.67 4.42
CA GLU A 486 -19.54 -20.92 3.69
C GLU A 486 -18.34 -21.68 4.28
N VAL A 487 -17.29 -20.96 4.73
CA VAL A 487 -16.15 -21.55 5.45
C VAL A 487 -16.60 -22.22 6.74
N LEU A 488 -17.50 -21.59 7.52
CA LEU A 488 -18.03 -22.17 8.76
C LEU A 488 -18.83 -23.45 8.51
N ALA A 489 -19.64 -23.47 7.45
CA ALA A 489 -20.35 -24.67 7.04
C ALA A 489 -19.37 -25.81 6.68
N ALA A 490 -18.32 -25.51 5.91
CA ALA A 490 -17.31 -26.49 5.52
C ALA A 490 -16.52 -27.05 6.73
N LEU A 491 -16.16 -26.20 7.70
CA LEU A 491 -15.46 -26.61 8.92
C LEU A 491 -16.31 -27.53 9.81
N THR A 492 -17.62 -27.35 9.82
CA THR A 492 -18.55 -28.21 10.59
C THR A 492 -18.61 -29.61 10.01
N THR A 493 -18.55 -29.72 8.67
CA THR A 493 -18.42 -31.01 7.99
C THR A 493 -17.08 -31.67 8.30
N ALA A 494 -15.98 -30.91 8.24
CA ALA A 494 -14.64 -31.43 8.52
C ALA A 494 -14.48 -31.97 9.96
N SER A 495 -15.14 -31.37 10.95
CA SER A 495 -15.14 -31.86 12.33
C SER A 495 -15.97 -33.13 12.55
N SER A 496 -16.88 -33.43 11.63
CA SER A 496 -17.83 -34.56 11.74
C SER A 496 -17.35 -35.82 11.01
N SER A 497 -16.37 -35.72 10.10
CA SER A 497 -15.83 -36.83 9.32
C SER A 497 -14.83 -37.73 10.08
N HIS A 498 -14.86 -37.72 11.43
CA HIS A 498 -13.90 -38.43 12.27
C HIS A 498 -14.29 -39.87 12.58
#